data_AF-A0A7C2ZPV5-F1
#
_entry.id   AF-A0A7C2ZPV5-F1
#
_cell.length_a   1.000
_cell.length_b   1.000
_cell.length_c   1.000
_cell.angle_alpha   90.00
_cell.angle_beta   90.00
_cell.angle_gamma   90.00
#
_symmetry.space_group_name_H-M   'P 1'
#
loop_
_entity.id
_entity.type
_entity.pdbx_description
1 polymer ?
#
loop_
_entity_poly.entity_id
_entity_poly.type
_entity_poly.pdbx_seq_one_letter_code
_entity_poly.pdbx_strand_id
1 'polypeptide(L)' 'MKGKPYVILNAAMSLDGKIATVGGDSEFSDEEDWRRVHRLRAEVDAIMVGVNTVLADDPKLTSKVGRSPL' A
#
# COMPACT_ATOMS: atom_id res chain seq x y z
N MET A 1 0.11 -26.93 2.75
CA MET A 1 -0.43 -25.61 3.10
C MET A 1 -1.71 -25.40 2.29
N LYS A 2 -2.89 -25.76 2.81
CA LYS A 2 -4.16 -25.48 2.14
C LYS A 2 -4.92 -24.46 3.00
N GLY A 3 -5.46 -23.42 2.37
CA GLY A 3 -6.35 -22.45 3.02
C GLY A 3 -5.71 -21.18 3.59
N LYS A 4 -4.43 -20.90 3.35
CA LYS A 4 -3.84 -19.58 3.67
C LYS A 4 -3.69 -18.74 2.40
N PRO A 5 -4.03 -17.44 2.43
CA PRO A 5 -3.84 -16.57 1.27
C PRO A 5 -2.34 -16.41 0.97
N TYR A 6 -2.02 -16.17 -0.31
CA TYR A 6 -0.70 -15.69 -0.70
C TYR A 6 -0.59 -14.21 -0.29
N VAL A 7 0.52 -13.83 0.35
CA VAL A 7 0.68 -12.49 0.93
C VAL A 7 1.83 -11.77 0.23
N ILE A 8 1.54 -10.56 -0.24
CA ILE A 8 2.53 -9.63 -0.78
C ILE A 8 2.67 -8.47 0.20
N LEU A 9 3.89 -8.20 0.64
CA LEU A 9 4.20 -7.00 1.40
C LEU A 9 4.69 -5.92 0.42
N ASN A 10 4.04 -4.77 0.43
CA ASN A 10 4.47 -3.59 -0.31
C ASN A 10 4.78 -2.45 0.66
N ALA A 11 5.96 -1.85 0.55
CA ALA A 11 6.37 -0.71 1.36
C ALA A 11 7.16 0.29 0.51
N ALA A 12 6.78 1.56 0.58
CA ALA A 12 7.61 2.67 0.14
C ALA A 12 8.50 3.08 1.32
N MET A 13 9.79 3.21 1.10
CA MET A 13 10.74 3.55 2.17
C MET A 13 11.93 4.36 1.65
N SER A 14 12.52 5.14 2.55
CA SER A 14 13.83 5.75 2.34
C SER A 14 14.94 4.69 2.28
N LEU A 15 16.13 5.09 1.82
CA LEU A 15 17.30 4.21 1.73
C LEU A 15 17.71 3.62 3.10
N ASP A 16 17.50 4.35 4.18
CA ASP A 16 17.74 3.91 5.57
C ASP A 16 16.54 3.16 6.19
N GLY A 17 15.54 2.81 5.38
CA GLY A 17 14.44 1.92 5.76
C GLY A 17 13.32 2.57 6.57
N LYS A 18 13.12 3.89 6.47
CA LYS A 18 12.03 4.60 7.12
C LYS A 18 10.82 4.72 6.19
N ILE A 19 9.63 4.56 6.76
CA ILE A 19 8.35 4.64 6.01
C ILE A 19 7.59 5.95 6.27
N ALA A 20 8.05 6.75 7.22
CA ALA A 20 7.51 8.07 7.55
C ALA A 20 8.59 8.92 8.23
N THR A 21 8.43 10.23 8.18
CA THR A 21 9.23 11.17 8.97
C THR A 21 8.84 11.14 10.45
N VAL A 22 9.62 11.79 11.32
CA VAL A 22 9.27 11.95 12.75
C VAL A 22 7.94 12.69 12.93
N GLY A 23 7.58 13.56 11.98
CA GLY A 23 6.29 14.27 11.95
C GLY A 23 5.12 13.44 11.40
N GLY A 24 5.36 12.20 10.97
CA GLY A 24 4.34 11.31 10.40
C GLY A 24 4.13 11.44 8.90
N ASP A 25 4.85 12.33 8.22
CA ASP A 25 4.75 12.47 6.76
C ASP A 25 5.26 11.20 6.05
N SER A 26 4.39 10.58 5.27
CA SER A 26 4.59 9.33 4.54
C SER A 26 4.55 9.51 3.02
N GLU A 27 4.41 10.74 2.51
CA GLU A 27 4.21 11.02 1.09
C GLU A 27 5.52 11.39 0.36
N PHE A 28 6.27 10.37 -0.06
CA PHE A 28 7.52 10.54 -0.81
C PHE A 28 7.67 9.57 -2.01
N SER A 29 6.61 8.85 -2.36
CA SER A 29 6.53 8.03 -3.58
C SER A 29 6.36 8.89 -4.83
N ASP A 30 6.86 8.41 -5.97
CA ASP A 30 6.69 9.06 -7.27
C ASP A 30 5.54 8.45 -8.10
N GLU A 31 5.32 9.01 -9.29
CA GLU A 31 4.25 8.55 -10.18
C GLU A 31 4.45 7.10 -10.67
N GLU A 32 5.71 6.67 -10.87
CA GLU A 32 6.01 5.32 -11.30
C GLU A 32 5.65 4.30 -10.21
N ASP A 33 6.01 4.60 -8.97
CA ASP A 33 5.64 3.80 -7.80
C ASP A 33 4.11 3.73 -7.64
N TRP A 34 3.39 4.85 -7.77
CA TRP A 34 1.93 4.84 -7.71
C TRP A 34 1.29 3.97 -8.80
N ARG A 35 1.81 4.01 -10.05
CA ARG A 35 1.35 3.12 -11.12
C ARG A 35 1.60 1.66 -10.78
N ARG A 36 2.78 1.33 -10.22
CA ARG A 36 3.12 -0.03 -9.77
C ARG A 36 2.18 -0.50 -8.66
N VAL A 37 1.95 0.32 -7.65
CA VAL A 37 1.03 0.00 -6.53
C VAL A 37 -0.39 -0.19 -7.03
N HIS A 38 -0.90 0.65 -7.93
CA HIS A 38 -2.24 0.47 -8.47
C HIS A 38 -2.38 -0.82 -9.30
N ARG A 39 -1.38 -1.19 -10.10
CA ARG A 39 -1.37 -2.50 -10.78
C ARG A 39 -1.40 -3.65 -9.77
N LEU A 40 -0.55 -3.59 -8.74
CA LEU A 40 -0.52 -4.60 -7.69
C LEU A 40 -1.87 -4.73 -6.97
N ARG A 41 -2.51 -3.60 -6.64
CA ARG A 41 -3.84 -3.59 -6.01
C ARG A 41 -4.91 -4.24 -6.90
N ALA A 42 -4.79 -4.13 -8.23
CA ALA A 42 -5.73 -4.72 -9.17
C ALA A 42 -5.59 -6.26 -9.29
N GLU A 43 -4.46 -6.81 -8.86
CA GLU A 43 -4.13 -8.24 -8.96
C GLU A 43 -4.45 -9.03 -7.68
N VAL A 44 -4.83 -8.34 -6.58
CA VAL A 44 -5.12 -8.97 -5.29
C VAL A 44 -6.61 -8.93 -4.96
N ASP A 45 -7.04 -9.86 -4.12
CA ASP A 45 -8.43 -9.92 -3.66
C ASP A 45 -8.75 -8.91 -2.55
N ALA A 46 -7.77 -8.58 -1.72
CA ALA A 46 -7.93 -7.72 -0.54
C ALA A 46 -6.65 -6.92 -0.25
N ILE A 47 -6.81 -5.77 0.41
CA ILE A 47 -5.71 -4.95 0.95
C ILE A 47 -5.84 -4.91 2.47
N MET A 48 -4.72 -5.06 3.16
CA MET A 48 -4.64 -4.98 4.62
C MET A 48 -3.71 -3.84 5.03
N VAL A 49 -4.17 -3.05 6.00
CA VAL A 49 -3.36 -2.01 6.68
C VAL A 49 -3.60 -2.05 8.18
N GLY A 50 -2.67 -1.49 8.96
CA GLY A 50 -2.89 -1.25 10.38
C GLY A 50 -3.85 -0.08 10.61
N VAL A 51 -4.54 -0.06 11.76
CA VAL A 51 -5.47 1.03 12.11
C VAL A 51 -4.79 2.40 12.13
N ASN A 52 -3.53 2.48 12.55
CA ASN A 52 -2.81 3.74 12.61
C ASN A 52 -2.56 4.35 11.22
N THR A 53 -2.40 3.52 10.17
CA THR A 53 -2.33 4.00 8.79
C THR A 53 -3.64 4.65 8.37
N VAL A 54 -4.78 4.08 8.77
CA VAL A 54 -6.09 4.68 8.49
C VAL A 54 -6.24 6.03 9.18
N LEU A 55 -5.83 6.11 10.45
CA LEU A 55 -5.94 7.33 11.26
C LEU A 55 -4.98 8.43 10.80
N ALA A 56 -3.78 8.07 10.34
CA ALA A 56 -2.76 9.03 9.93
C ALA A 56 -2.92 9.50 8.48
N ASP A 57 -3.22 8.58 7.56
CA ASP A 57 -3.10 8.83 6.11
C ASP A 57 -4.46 8.95 5.39
N ASP A 58 -5.59 8.62 6.04
CA ASP A 58 -6.93 8.52 5.43
C ASP A 58 -6.93 7.91 4.00
N PRO A 59 -6.35 6.71 3.80
CA PRO A 59 -6.08 6.20 2.48
C PRO A 59 -7.34 5.65 1.82
N LYS A 60 -7.52 5.93 0.53
CA LYS A 60 -8.63 5.36 -0.27
C LYS A 60 -8.55 3.85 -0.46
N LEU A 61 -7.33 3.29 -0.43
CA LEU A 61 -7.03 1.86 -0.64
C LEU A 61 -7.71 1.25 -1.89
N THR A 62 -7.93 2.03 -2.94
CA THR A 62 -8.50 1.55 -4.21
C THR A 62 -7.42 1.35 -5.27
N SER A 63 -7.80 0.64 -6.34
CA SER A 63 -7.06 0.67 -7.59
C SER A 63 -7.60 1.77 -8.51
N LYS A 64 -6.71 2.53 -9.16
CA LYS A 64 -7.05 3.46 -10.25
C LYS A 64 -6.97 2.79 -11.63
N VAL A 65 -6.65 1.49 -11.68
CA VAL A 65 -6.50 0.72 -12.92
C VAL A 65 -7.17 -0.63 -12.74
N GLY A 66 -8.11 -1.01 -13.62
CA GLY A 66 -8.79 -2.30 -13.52
C GLY A 66 -9.70 -2.44 -12.30
N ARG A 67 -9.76 -3.66 -11.74
CA ARG A 67 -10.60 -3.99 -10.57
C ARG A 67 -10.02 -3.35 -9.30
N SER A 68 -10.88 -2.79 -8.45
CA SER A 68 -10.51 -2.49 -7.07
C SER A 68 -10.77 -3.70 -6.18
N PRO A 69 -9.86 -4.04 -5.25
CA PRO A 69 -10.10 -5.06 -4.25
C PRO A 69 -11.25 -4.63 -3.32
N LEU A 70 -11.94 -5.63 -2.76
CA LEU A 70 -13.05 -5.43 -1.82
C LEU A 70 -12.52 -5.18 -0.41
#